data_AF-A0A7C5DCC5-F1
#
_entry.id   AF-A0A7C5DCC5-F1
#
_cell.length_a   1.000
_cell.length_b   1.000
_cell.length_c   1.000
_cell.angle_alpha   90.00
_cell.angle_beta   90.00
_cell.angle_gamma   90.00
#
_symmetry.space_group_name_H-M   'P 1'
#
loop_
_entity.id
_entity.type
_entity.pdbx_description
1 polymer ?
#
loop_
_entity_poly.entity_id
_entity_poly.type
_entity_poly.pdbx_seq_one_letter_code
_entity_poly.pdbx_strand_id
1 'polypeptide(L)'
;MKKGFSLIEIMIVIIILGLLAGLVLPNLLGQSEQAKKKIVCIQMQSINDALKNFKLQNGTYPTTEEGIKALVENPDPEKYKSYPDGGFLDGKVPLDPWKHPYIYIN
;
A
#
# COMPACT_ATOMS: atom_id res chain seq x y z
N MET A 1 -50.92 -0.73 33.58
CA MET A 1 -50.97 -1.96 32.75
C MET A 1 -49.76 -1.97 31.84
N LYS A 2 -48.84 -2.94 31.99
CA LYS A 2 -47.74 -3.11 31.04
C LYS A 2 -48.33 -3.74 29.78
N LYS A 3 -48.42 -2.99 28.67
CA LYS A 3 -48.76 -3.56 27.37
C LYS A 3 -47.59 -4.46 26.97
N GLY A 4 -47.81 -5.77 27.00
CA GLY A 4 -46.84 -6.75 26.49
C GLY A 4 -46.88 -6.75 24.96
N PHE A 5 -45.72 -6.97 24.34
CA PHE A 5 -45.61 -7.14 22.90
C PHE A 5 -46.44 -8.34 22.42
N SER A 6 -47.05 -8.21 21.25
CA SER A 6 -47.73 -9.32 20.58
C SER A 6 -46.72 -10.25 19.91
N LEU A 7 -47.05 -11.55 19.85
CA LEU A 7 -46.25 -12.52 19.09
C LEU A 7 -46.09 -12.10 17.63
N ILE A 8 -47.12 -11.46 17.05
CA ILE A 8 -47.08 -10.99 15.66
C ILE A 8 -46.07 -9.86 15.45
N GLU A 9 -45.87 -8.99 16.45
CA GLU A 9 -44.88 -7.91 16.36
C GLU A 9 -43.46 -8.48 16.36
N ILE A 10 -43.20 -9.49 17.20
CA ILE A 10 -41.89 -10.16 17.25
C ILE A 10 -41.61 -10.89 15.93
N MET A 11 -42.62 -11.53 15.33
CA MET A 11 -42.48 -12.19 14.03
C MET A 11 -42.10 -11.20 12.92
N ILE A 12 -42.79 -10.06 12.85
CA ILE A 12 -42.51 -9.01 11.85
C ILE A 12 -41.09 -8.48 12.02
N VAL A 13 -40.64 -8.25 13.26
CA VAL A 13 -39.28 -7.79 13.55
C VAL A 13 -38.23 -8.80 13.08
N ILE A 14 -38.41 -10.10 13.34
CA ILE A 14 -37.47 -11.15 12.91
C ILE A 14 -37.41 -11.24 11.38
N ILE A 15 -38.53 -11.10 10.69
CA ILE A 15 -38.58 -11.08 9.21
C ILE A 15 -37.80 -9.88 8.67
N ILE A 16 -38.03 -8.68 9.21
CA ILE A 16 -37.32 -7.47 8.79
C ILE A 16 -35.82 -7.62 9.06
N LEU A 17 -35.42 -8.14 10.22
CA LEU A 17 -34.01 -8.38 10.56
C LEU A 17 -33.36 -9.41 9.63
N GLY A 18 -34.08 -10.48 9.25
CA GLY A 18 -33.60 -11.48 8.29
C GLY A 18 -33.41 -10.91 6.88
N LEU A 19 -34.34 -10.07 6.42
CA LEU A 19 -34.23 -9.37 5.14
C LEU A 19 -33.09 -8.35 5.13
N LEU A 20 -32.95 -7.57 6.21
CA LEU A 20 -31.86 -6.60 6.35
C LEU A 20 -30.50 -7.29 6.42
N ALA A 21 -30.37 -8.41 7.15
CA ALA A 21 -29.12 -9.16 7.25
C ALA A 21 -28.59 -9.62 5.88
N GLY A 22 -29.47 -9.91 4.91
CA GLY A 22 -29.07 -10.27 3.54
C GLY A 22 -28.58 -9.09 2.68
N LEU A 23 -28.96 -7.86 3.02
CA LEU A 23 -28.60 -6.65 2.27
C LEU A 23 -27.26 -6.04 2.71
N VAL A 24 -26.79 -6.32 3.92
CA VAL A 24 -25.58 -5.70 4.51
C VAL A 24 -24.27 -6.42 4.14
N LEU A 25 -24.24 -7.22 3.07
CA LEU A 25 -23.01 -7.77 2.50
C LEU A 25 -22.56 -6.95 1.28
N PRO A 26 -22.09 -5.69 1.41
CA PRO A 26 -21.44 -5.08 0.27
C PRO A 26 -20.21 -5.92 -0.12
N ASN A 27 -20.14 -6.30 -1.39
CA ASN A 27 -19.02 -7.04 -1.98
C ASN A 27 -17.74 -6.18 -1.98
N LEU A 28 -17.00 -6.21 -0.87
CA LEU A 28 -15.69 -5.53 -0.72
C LEU A 28 -14.58 -6.16 -1.58
N LEU A 29 -14.84 -7.31 -2.19
CA LEU A 29 -13.83 -8.13 -2.86
C LEU A 29 -13.35 -7.56 -4.20
N GLY A 30 -14.21 -6.81 -4.93
CA GLY A 30 -13.87 -6.32 -6.28
C GLY A 30 -13.13 -4.98 -6.32
N GLN A 31 -13.40 -4.08 -5.37
CA GLN A 31 -12.72 -2.77 -5.32
C GLN A 31 -11.27 -2.86 -4.84
N SER A 32 -10.91 -3.98 -4.21
CA SER A 32 -9.56 -4.21 -3.69
C SER A 32 -8.52 -4.27 -4.81
N GLU A 33 -8.76 -5.00 -5.91
CA GLU A 33 -7.73 -5.22 -6.94
C GLU A 33 -7.38 -3.97 -7.75
N GLN A 34 -8.36 -3.13 -8.11
CA GLN A 34 -8.07 -1.87 -8.81
C GLN A 34 -7.32 -0.89 -7.89
N ALA A 35 -7.68 -0.85 -6.61
CA ALA A 35 -6.97 -0.06 -5.62
C ALA A 35 -5.52 -0.53 -5.45
N LYS A 36 -5.28 -1.85 -5.38
CA LYS A 36 -3.92 -2.42 -5.35
C LYS A 36 -3.09 -1.98 -6.56
N LYS A 37 -3.62 -2.11 -7.78
CA LYS A 37 -2.93 -1.64 -8.99
C LYS A 37 -2.57 -0.16 -8.92
N LYS A 38 -3.49 0.69 -8.47
CA LYS A 38 -3.25 2.13 -8.31
C LYS A 38 -2.16 2.42 -7.27
N ILE A 39 -2.15 1.69 -6.14
CA ILE A 39 -1.10 1.79 -5.12
C ILE A 39 0.26 1.47 -5.73
N VAL A 40 0.39 0.39 -6.52
CA VAL A 40 1.64 0.05 -7.19
C VAL A 40 2.11 1.17 -8.11
N CYS A 41 1.23 1.76 -8.92
CA CYS A 41 1.61 2.86 -9.80
C CYS A 41 2.17 4.06 -9.03
N ILE A 42 1.54 4.41 -7.90
CA ILE A 42 1.99 5.51 -7.03
C ILE A 42 3.35 5.16 -6.41
N GLN A 43 3.52 3.94 -5.90
CA GLN A 43 4.78 3.47 -5.32
C GLN A 43 5.91 3.46 -6.34
N MET A 44 5.68 2.95 -7.56
CA MET A 44 6.67 2.95 -8.63
C MET A 44 7.08 4.36 -9.05
N GLN A 45 6.12 5.30 -9.09
CA GLN A 45 6.42 6.69 -9.39
C GLN A 45 7.31 7.31 -8.29
N SER A 46 6.99 7.07 -7.03
CA SER A 46 7.80 7.52 -5.89
C SER A 46 9.23 6.94 -5.92
N ILE A 47 9.37 5.64 -6.20
CA ILE A 47 10.69 5.00 -6.36
C ILE A 47 11.47 5.62 -7.53
N ASN A 48 10.81 5.87 -8.65
CA ASN A 48 11.44 6.51 -9.82
C ASN A 48 11.92 7.93 -9.51
N ASP A 49 11.14 8.71 -8.77
CA ASP A 49 11.55 10.06 -8.37
C ASP A 49 12.71 10.03 -7.36
N ALA A 50 12.73 9.06 -6.44
CA ALA A 50 13.87 8.79 -5.58
C ALA A 50 15.14 8.41 -6.37
N LEU A 51 15.02 7.56 -7.40
CA LEU A 51 16.14 7.22 -8.29
C LEU A 51 16.68 8.43 -9.05
N LYS A 52 15.80 9.31 -9.54
CA LYS A 52 16.22 10.57 -10.17
C LYS A 52 16.98 11.45 -9.19
N ASN A 53 16.47 11.59 -7.96
CA ASN A 53 17.14 12.36 -6.91
C ASN A 53 18.50 11.76 -6.56
N PHE A 54 18.60 10.43 -6.48
CA PHE A 54 19.87 9.73 -6.30
C PHE A 54 20.86 10.13 -7.40
N LYS A 55 20.43 10.06 -8.67
CA LYS A 55 21.27 10.48 -9.80
C LYS A 55 21.63 11.97 -9.77
N LEU A 56 20.73 12.83 -9.32
CA LEU A 56 21.00 14.27 -9.21
C LEU A 56 22.08 14.57 -8.17
N GLN A 57 22.07 13.87 -7.03
CA GLN A 57 23.07 14.05 -5.97
C GLN A 57 24.40 13.36 -6.27
N ASN A 58 24.35 12.15 -6.82
CA ASN A 58 25.51 11.27 -6.99
C ASN A 58 26.03 11.23 -8.43
N GLY A 59 25.38 11.88 -9.38
CA GLY A 59 25.71 11.89 -10.81
C GLY A 59 25.37 10.61 -11.57
N THR A 60 25.14 9.49 -10.88
CA THR A 60 24.83 8.18 -11.47
C THR A 60 23.66 7.51 -10.78
N TYR A 61 22.98 6.60 -11.47
CA TYR A 61 22.04 5.69 -10.82
C TYR A 61 22.78 4.59 -10.03
N PRO A 62 22.11 3.94 -9.06
CA PRO A 62 22.60 2.71 -8.46
C PRO A 62 22.83 1.62 -9.50
N THR A 63 23.72 0.69 -9.19
CA THR A 63 23.91 -0.54 -9.96
C THR A 63 22.83 -1.56 -9.62
N THR A 64 22.67 -2.57 -10.49
CA THR A 64 21.74 -3.68 -10.23
C THR A 64 22.09 -4.45 -8.94
N GLU A 65 23.37 -4.54 -8.57
CA GLU A 65 23.83 -5.20 -7.33
C GLU A 65 23.50 -4.40 -6.06
N GLU A 66 23.65 -3.07 -6.11
CA GLU A 66 23.27 -2.16 -5.02
C GLU A 66 21.72 -2.12 -4.86
N GLY A 67 21.00 -2.23 -5.98
CA GLY A 67 19.55 -2.41 -6.01
C GLY A 67 18.76 -1.22 -5.48
N ILE A 68 17.48 -1.47 -5.14
CA ILE A 68 16.57 -0.44 -4.56
C ILE A 68 17.00 -0.04 -3.15
N LYS A 69 17.78 -0.89 -2.47
CA LYS A 69 18.27 -0.59 -1.11
C LYS A 69 19.18 0.64 -1.08
N ALA A 70 19.86 0.94 -2.19
CA ALA A 70 20.63 2.18 -2.34
C ALA A 70 19.81 3.46 -2.14
N LEU A 71 18.48 3.39 -2.25
CA LEU A 71 17.59 4.53 -1.98
C LEU A 71 17.31 4.73 -0.49
N VAL A 72 17.62 3.76 0.36
CA VAL A 72 17.38 3.80 1.82
C VAL A 72 18.67 4.08 2.56
N GLU A 73 19.73 3.36 2.21
CA GLU A 73 21.04 3.45 2.84
C GLU A 73 22.12 3.65 1.79
N ASN A 74 23.21 4.31 2.19
CA ASN A 74 24.35 4.51 1.31
C ASN A 74 25.07 3.16 1.08
N PRO A 75 25.06 2.61 -0.15
CA PRO A 75 25.67 1.32 -0.40
C PRO A 75 27.21 1.39 -0.45
N ASP A 76 27.77 2.56 -0.77
CA ASP A 76 29.21 2.78 -0.89
C ASP A 76 29.54 4.24 -0.49
N PRO A 77 29.98 4.46 0.76
CA PRO A 77 30.35 5.79 1.25
C PRO A 77 31.52 6.44 0.53
N GLU A 78 32.42 5.68 -0.10
CA GLU A 78 33.56 6.22 -0.84
C GLU A 78 33.13 6.75 -2.21
N LYS A 79 32.19 6.05 -2.85
CA LYS A 79 31.63 6.39 -4.16
C LYS A 79 30.55 7.47 -4.06
N TYR A 80 29.66 7.38 -3.07
CA TYR A 80 28.51 8.26 -2.89
C TYR A 80 28.69 9.20 -1.70
N LYS A 81 29.65 10.13 -1.81
CA LYS A 81 30.01 11.06 -0.72
C LYS A 81 28.93 12.11 -0.42
N SER A 82 28.08 12.42 -1.41
CA SER A 82 26.99 13.39 -1.29
C SER A 82 25.66 12.73 -0.91
N TYR A 83 25.70 11.53 -0.33
CA TYR A 83 24.50 10.81 0.07
C TYR A 83 23.82 11.50 1.27
N PRO A 84 22.50 11.74 1.24
CA PRO A 84 21.79 12.37 2.35
C PRO A 84 21.65 11.42 3.55
N ASP A 85 21.80 11.94 4.77
CA ASP A 85 21.73 11.14 6.02
C ASP A 85 20.41 10.35 6.19
N GLY A 86 19.32 10.81 5.57
CA GLY A 86 18.00 10.17 5.60
C GLY A 86 17.66 9.29 4.38
N GLY A 87 18.59 9.14 3.43
CA GLY A 87 18.32 8.45 2.16
C GLY A 87 17.40 9.21 1.22
N PHE A 88 16.97 8.51 0.17
CA PHE A 88 16.06 9.02 -0.87
C PHE A 88 14.62 8.49 -0.73
N LEU A 89 14.41 7.48 0.12
CA LEU A 89 13.11 6.93 0.50
C LEU A 89 12.99 6.94 2.02
N ASP A 90 11.81 7.34 2.51
CA ASP A 90 11.52 7.35 3.94
C ASP A 90 11.47 5.93 4.51
N GLY A 91 12.51 5.56 5.26
CA GLY A 91 12.56 4.30 5.98
C GLY A 91 12.87 3.11 5.07
N LYS A 92 11.92 2.21 4.86
CA LYS A 92 12.15 0.92 4.17
C LYS A 92 11.58 0.92 2.75
N VAL A 93 12.18 0.13 1.87
CA VAL A 93 11.60 -0.16 0.56
C VAL A 93 10.20 -0.78 0.76
N PRO A 94 9.13 -0.17 0.21
CA PRO A 94 7.80 -0.72 0.35
C PRO A 94 7.69 -2.03 -0.44
N LEU A 95 6.84 -2.93 0.05
CA LEU A 95 6.40 -4.08 -0.75
C LEU A 95 5.19 -3.66 -1.59
N ASP A 96 4.97 -4.35 -2.70
CA ASP A 96 3.75 -4.20 -3.45
C ASP A 96 2.54 -4.74 -2.63
N PRO A 97 1.29 -4.49 -3.06
CA PRO A 97 0.10 -4.97 -2.38
C PRO A 97 -0.10 -6.50 -2.38
N TRP A 98 0.71 -7.24 -3.13
CA TRP A 98 0.78 -8.70 -3.14
C TRP A 98 1.97 -9.23 -2.32
N LYS A 99 2.69 -8.33 -1.62
CA LYS A 99 3.86 -8.61 -0.77
C LYS A 99 5.11 -9.05 -1.54
N HIS A 100 5.20 -8.73 -2.82
CA HIS A 100 6.39 -8.92 -3.61
C HIS A 100 7.33 -7.70 -3.50
N PRO A 101 8.66 -7.94 -3.47
CA PRO A 101 9.63 -6.86 -3.50
C PRO A 101 9.69 -6.24 -4.90
N TYR A 102 9.95 -4.95 -4.96
CA TYR A 102 10.30 -4.30 -6.22
C TYR A 102 11.67 -4.77 -6.71
N ILE A 103 11.79 -4.97 -8.01
CA ILE A 103 13.02 -5.38 -8.68
C ILE A 103 13.56 -4.18 -9.45
N TYR A 104 14.85 -3.91 -9.29
CA TYR A 104 15.57 -2.87 -10.00
C TYR A 104 16.65 -3.47 -10.87
N ILE A 105 16.71 -3.02 -12.12
CA ILE A 105 17.67 -3.45 -13.13
C ILE A 105 18.10 -2.21 -13.89
N ASN A 106 19.40 -1.95 -13.92
CA ASN A 106 20.06 -0.84 -14.61
C ASN A 106 21.40 -1.30 -15.18
#